data_AF-A0A0P7XMM5-F1
#
_entry.id   AF-A0A0P7XMM5-F1
#
_cell.length_a   1.000
_cell.length_b   1.000
_cell.length_c   1.000
_cell.angle_alpha   90.00
_cell.angle_beta   90.00
_cell.angle_gamma   90.00
#
_symmetry.space_group_name_H-M   'P 1'
#
loop_
_entity.id
_entity.type
_entity.pdbx_description
1 polymer ?
#
loop_
_entity_poly.entity_id
_entity_poly.type
_entity_poly.pdbx_seq_one_letter_code
_entity_poly.pdbx_strand_id
1 'polypeptide(L)'
;MKAIYTLFSVSLFTSIWFNVAQSSELEGIWRGPMEIQPGVNIVIGVRIESDQLFLESPNQGMFDREPTSFEVTDEQVSFTDEGLSASFSGSLEGGVLKGEFQQGRTYELNLTKLDEQALVRMEAYEGQYAGDLVLNGRTSLPLVLHIVVVNDGYLATLDSPAQQSFGIPITELDVSAEALSFESPMIQASYESTFNGELYEGRFLQGQARTLNLKKLQRGEPHTAQTNEPEVGAYGGAVAVLNGSEVDYEYFANHSSETQYEIGSVTKTMVSYILAQALVAEQVTEQTKITEIWPGAMSSPTLIDLATHFSGLPRLPHDLLSTADINNPYQHYDAEMLAEALRTTEAGEPVYEYSNFGYGVLAEALAAIAIKPFATLLNESVFQPLDMQNSYVALHGQSGVNALAQGHSVTDAVPAWTFDALAGAGAVVATLPDMVKYVRAMQAAWAAQTPLAKRLLTPIESLGGNTQQALGWIIATDPEGKSYAWHNGQTAGFSSFVAFYLDGSKAVVVLNNQAINVNDFALRKLFND
;
A
#
# COMPACT_ATOMS: atom_id res chain seq x y z
N MET A 1 68.42 35.85 -47.93
CA MET A 1 67.48 36.53 -48.86
C MET A 1 66.74 35.47 -49.66
N LYS A 2 65.42 35.65 -49.80
CA LYS A 2 64.44 34.74 -50.43
C LYS A 2 64.81 34.30 -51.86
N ALA A 3 64.50 33.04 -52.21
CA ALA A 3 64.04 32.60 -53.54
C ALA A 3 63.49 31.15 -53.42
N ILE A 4 62.17 30.94 -53.51
CA ILE A 4 61.40 30.49 -54.69
C ILE A 4 61.69 29.01 -55.04
N TYR A 5 60.72 28.11 -54.82
CA TYR A 5 60.34 27.08 -55.79
C TYR A 5 58.87 26.66 -55.63
N THR A 6 58.15 26.92 -56.72
CA THR A 6 56.85 26.50 -57.23
C THR A 6 56.20 25.23 -56.66
N LEU A 7 54.95 25.36 -56.20
CA LEU A 7 54.01 24.25 -55.97
C LEU A 7 53.07 24.13 -57.17
N PHE A 8 52.95 22.91 -57.72
CA PHE A 8 51.90 22.53 -58.67
C PHE A 8 50.66 22.07 -57.90
N SER A 9 49.52 22.69 -58.23
CA SER A 9 48.18 22.37 -57.74
C SER A 9 47.64 21.11 -58.41
N VAL A 10 47.15 20.16 -57.62
CA VAL A 10 46.19 19.14 -58.05
C VAL A 10 44.91 19.37 -57.26
N SER A 11 43.85 19.75 -57.96
CA SER A 11 42.52 19.93 -57.42
C SER A 11 41.86 18.57 -57.20
N LEU A 12 41.57 18.21 -55.95
CA LEU A 12 40.53 17.23 -55.63
C LEU A 12 39.28 17.99 -55.17
N PHE A 13 38.22 17.87 -55.96
CA PHE A 13 36.86 18.19 -55.51
C PHE A 13 36.41 17.12 -54.53
N THR A 14 36.36 17.44 -53.25
CA THR A 14 35.56 16.70 -52.27
C THR A 14 34.18 17.31 -52.22
N SER A 15 33.21 16.63 -52.82
CA SER A 15 31.78 16.87 -52.60
C SER A 15 31.46 16.59 -51.13
N ILE A 16 31.12 17.64 -50.40
CA ILE A 16 30.54 17.53 -49.05
C ILE A 16 29.09 17.10 -49.24
N TRP A 17 28.80 15.84 -48.94
CA TRP A 17 27.44 15.38 -48.72
C TRP A 17 27.04 15.85 -47.32
N PHE A 18 26.07 16.77 -47.24
CA PHE A 18 25.33 16.96 -46.00
C PHE A 18 24.44 15.72 -45.81
N ASN A 19 24.77 14.88 -44.84
CA ASN A 19 23.80 13.96 -44.28
C ASN A 19 22.79 14.82 -43.51
N VAL A 20 21.60 14.99 -44.08
CA VAL A 20 20.43 15.35 -43.29
C VAL A 20 20.08 14.08 -42.51
N ALA A 21 20.28 14.09 -41.20
CA ALA A 21 19.77 13.02 -40.34
C ALA A 21 18.24 12.98 -40.52
N GLN A 22 17.73 11.85 -41.02
CA GLN A 22 16.29 11.58 -41.01
C GLN A 22 15.91 11.36 -39.54
N SER A 23 15.03 12.19 -38.99
CA SER A 23 14.36 11.92 -37.71
C SER A 23 13.63 10.58 -37.83
N SER A 24 13.84 9.65 -36.90
CA SER A 24 13.10 8.38 -36.89
C SER A 24 11.60 8.65 -36.71
N GLU A 25 10.71 7.84 -37.30
CA GLU A 25 9.26 7.99 -37.09
C GLU A 25 8.87 7.85 -35.61
N LEU A 26 9.75 7.24 -34.81
CA LEU A 26 9.61 7.04 -33.37
C LEU A 26 10.01 8.25 -32.53
N GLU A 27 10.70 9.27 -33.06
CA GLU A 27 11.03 10.48 -32.28
C GLU A 27 9.76 11.16 -31.75
N GLY A 28 9.68 11.39 -30.45
CA GLY A 28 8.51 12.00 -29.79
C GLY A 28 8.13 11.30 -28.49
N ILE A 29 6.97 11.66 -27.95
CA ILE A 29 6.45 11.15 -26.69
C ILE A 29 5.38 10.10 -26.99
N TRP A 30 5.60 8.88 -26.52
CA TRP A 30 4.70 7.75 -26.65
C TRP A 30 4.13 7.39 -25.29
N ARG A 31 2.81 7.20 -25.19
CA ARG A 31 2.14 6.90 -23.92
C ARG A 31 1.04 5.88 -24.09
N GLY A 32 0.85 5.09 -23.03
CA GLY A 32 -0.22 4.10 -22.93
C GLY A 32 -0.68 3.96 -21.49
N PRO A 33 -1.99 3.89 -21.23
CA PRO A 33 -2.50 3.45 -19.94
C PRO A 33 -2.21 1.96 -19.78
N MET A 34 -1.90 1.58 -18.54
CA MET A 34 -1.76 0.21 -18.10
C MET A 34 -2.62 0.03 -16.87
N GLU A 35 -3.66 -0.79 -17.01
CA GLU A 35 -4.56 -1.09 -15.91
C GLU A 35 -3.88 -2.11 -14.98
N ILE A 36 -3.58 -1.68 -13.75
CA ILE A 36 -2.94 -2.54 -12.76
C ILE A 36 -3.96 -3.26 -11.87
N GLN A 37 -5.15 -2.67 -11.73
CA GLN A 37 -6.34 -3.21 -11.05
C GLN A 37 -7.58 -2.59 -11.70
N PRO A 38 -8.78 -3.19 -11.59
CA PRO A 38 -10.01 -2.62 -12.12
C PRO A 38 -10.20 -1.14 -11.74
N GLY A 39 -10.15 -0.26 -12.73
CA GLY A 39 -10.28 1.19 -12.55
C GLY A 39 -9.03 1.94 -12.09
N VAL A 40 -7.91 1.25 -11.82
CA VAL A 40 -6.62 1.86 -11.44
C VAL A 40 -5.66 1.75 -12.61
N ASN A 41 -5.38 2.89 -13.25
CA ASN A 41 -4.49 2.98 -14.39
C ASN A 41 -3.21 3.72 -14.03
N ILE A 42 -2.07 3.17 -14.45
CA ILE A 42 -0.81 3.92 -14.50
C ILE A 42 -0.50 4.24 -15.96
N VAL A 43 0.01 5.43 -16.23
CA VAL A 43 0.45 5.80 -17.57
C VAL A 43 1.93 5.52 -17.64
N ILE A 44 2.32 4.67 -18.58
CA ILE A 44 3.73 4.44 -18.92
C ILE A 44 3.97 5.14 -20.25
N GLY A 45 5.12 5.80 -20.36
CA GLY A 45 5.54 6.45 -21.58
C GLY A 45 7.03 6.34 -21.84
N VAL A 46 7.38 6.48 -23.11
CA VAL A 46 8.76 6.66 -23.56
C VAL A 46 8.86 7.96 -24.35
N ARG A 47 9.84 8.80 -24.01
CA ARG A 47 10.20 9.98 -24.79
C ARG A 47 11.50 9.66 -25.54
N ILE A 48 11.42 9.68 -26.86
CA ILE A 48 12.54 9.35 -27.75
C ILE A 48 13.02 10.64 -28.39
N GLU A 49 14.28 10.97 -28.17
CA GLU A 49 14.92 12.18 -28.68
C GLU A 49 16.27 11.82 -29.29
N SER A 50 16.35 11.88 -30.63
CA SER A 50 17.55 11.47 -31.38
C SER A 50 18.01 10.06 -31.00
N ASP A 51 19.07 9.94 -30.20
CA ASP A 51 19.67 8.66 -29.77
C ASP A 51 19.41 8.35 -28.28
N GLN A 52 18.48 9.05 -27.62
CA GLN A 52 18.13 8.84 -26.21
C GLN A 52 16.68 8.39 -26.03
N LEU A 53 16.44 7.59 -24.99
CA LEU A 53 15.13 7.18 -24.52
C LEU A 53 14.98 7.50 -23.05
N PHE A 54 13.90 8.21 -22.70
CA PHE A 54 13.51 8.47 -21.32
C PHE A 54 12.22 7.74 -21.01
N LEU A 55 12.22 6.98 -19.91
CA LEU A 55 11.04 6.37 -19.31
C LEU A 55 10.28 7.42 -18.49
N GLU A 56 8.97 7.48 -18.68
CA GLU A 56 8.07 8.37 -17.96
C GLU A 56 6.92 7.58 -17.34
N SER A 57 6.55 7.93 -16.11
CA SER A 57 5.24 7.58 -15.54
C SER A 57 4.65 8.81 -14.86
N PRO A 58 4.01 9.70 -15.64
CA PRO A 58 3.64 11.02 -15.17
C PRO A 58 2.66 11.02 -13.99
N ASN A 59 1.70 10.08 -13.93
CA ASN A 59 0.75 9.95 -12.80
C ASN A 59 1.35 9.27 -11.57
N GLN A 60 2.64 8.94 -11.61
CA GLN A 60 3.45 8.56 -10.47
C GLN A 60 4.58 9.57 -10.21
N GLY A 61 4.59 10.71 -10.90
CA GLY A 61 5.63 11.73 -10.78
C GLY A 61 7.00 11.33 -11.32
N MET A 62 7.09 10.23 -12.09
CA MET A 62 8.36 9.80 -12.69
C MET A 62 8.54 10.43 -14.07
N PHE A 63 9.66 11.12 -14.24
CA PHE A 63 9.97 11.91 -15.41
C PHE A 63 11.47 11.82 -15.73
N ASP A 64 11.82 11.93 -17.00
CA ASP A 64 13.20 12.05 -17.48
C ASP A 64 14.14 10.93 -16.96
N ARG A 65 13.60 9.74 -16.70
CA ARG A 65 14.37 8.59 -16.20
C ARG A 65 15.04 7.88 -17.36
N GLU A 66 16.36 7.86 -17.39
CA GLU A 66 17.10 7.02 -18.33
C GLU A 66 17.10 5.56 -17.83
N PRO A 67 16.65 4.59 -18.65
CA PRO A 67 16.72 3.18 -18.28
C PRO A 67 18.17 2.68 -18.30
N THR A 68 18.44 1.57 -17.62
CA THR A 68 19.77 0.95 -17.55
C THR A 68 20.31 0.59 -18.94
N SER A 69 19.43 0.11 -19.83
CA SER A 69 19.74 -0.13 -21.24
C SER A 69 18.49 0.02 -22.08
N PHE A 70 18.63 0.44 -23.33
CA PHE A 70 17.53 0.51 -24.29
C PHE A 70 18.01 0.24 -25.71
N GLU A 71 17.07 -0.12 -26.59
CA GLU A 71 17.28 -0.25 -28.03
C GLU A 71 16.09 0.41 -28.75
N VAL A 72 16.40 1.30 -29.70
CA VAL A 72 15.42 1.93 -30.58
C VAL A 72 15.85 1.67 -32.02
N THR A 73 14.97 1.06 -32.80
CA THR A 73 15.11 0.84 -34.24
C THR A 73 13.93 1.50 -34.96
N ASP A 74 13.87 1.48 -36.29
CA ASP A 74 12.73 2.07 -37.01
C ASP A 74 11.38 1.41 -36.69
N GLU A 75 11.38 0.15 -36.23
CA GLU A 75 10.16 -0.65 -36.01
C GLU A 75 10.00 -1.16 -34.57
N GLN A 76 10.99 -0.96 -33.69
CA GLN A 76 10.97 -1.57 -32.35
C GLN A 76 11.58 -0.63 -31.30
N VAL A 77 10.98 -0.66 -30.11
CA VAL A 77 11.49 -0.01 -28.89
C VAL A 77 11.57 -1.04 -27.78
N SER A 78 12.72 -1.11 -27.12
CA SER A 78 12.86 -1.89 -25.89
C SER A 78 13.71 -1.17 -24.85
N PHE A 79 13.46 -1.43 -23.57
CA PHE A 79 14.30 -0.98 -22.48
C PHE A 79 14.31 -1.97 -21.32
N THR A 80 15.36 -1.88 -20.51
CA THR A 80 15.49 -2.54 -19.20
C THR A 80 15.99 -1.53 -18.19
N ASP A 81 15.37 -1.52 -17.03
CA ASP A 81 15.75 -0.71 -15.87
C ASP A 81 15.90 -1.60 -14.64
N GLU A 82 17.16 -1.83 -14.24
CA GLU A 82 17.48 -2.69 -13.08
C GLU A 82 16.99 -2.08 -11.77
N GLY A 83 17.02 -0.75 -11.65
CA GLY A 83 16.59 -0.04 -10.44
C GLY A 83 15.08 -0.16 -10.18
N LEU A 84 14.28 -0.26 -11.24
CA LEU A 84 12.84 -0.51 -11.16
C LEU A 84 12.48 -1.99 -11.28
N SER A 85 13.46 -2.86 -11.57
CA SER A 85 13.20 -4.26 -11.97
C SER A 85 12.15 -4.34 -13.08
N ALA A 86 12.27 -3.44 -14.07
CA ALA A 86 11.27 -3.24 -15.11
C ALA A 86 11.88 -3.39 -16.52
N SER A 87 11.11 -3.90 -17.46
CA SER A 87 11.49 -3.93 -18.88
C SER A 87 10.28 -3.77 -19.79
N PHE A 88 10.51 -3.29 -21.00
CA PHE A 88 9.51 -3.22 -22.06
C PHE A 88 10.12 -3.69 -23.38
N SER A 89 9.33 -4.37 -24.21
CA SER A 89 9.66 -4.62 -25.60
C SER A 89 8.39 -4.50 -26.44
N GLY A 90 8.39 -3.57 -27.39
CA GLY A 90 7.25 -3.36 -28.29
C GLY A 90 7.65 -3.04 -29.72
N SER A 91 6.78 -3.43 -30.64
CA SER A 91 6.94 -3.23 -32.08
C SER A 91 5.90 -2.28 -32.63
N LEU A 92 6.28 -1.47 -33.61
CA LEU A 92 5.42 -0.49 -34.25
C LEU A 92 4.47 -1.19 -35.23
N GLU A 93 3.19 -1.19 -34.91
CA GLU A 93 2.12 -1.74 -35.75
C GLU A 93 1.01 -0.71 -35.93
N GLY A 94 0.86 -0.19 -37.14
CA GLY A 94 -0.24 0.74 -37.47
C GLY A 94 -0.21 2.03 -36.65
N GLY A 95 0.97 2.55 -36.32
CA GLY A 95 1.14 3.77 -35.52
C GLY A 95 1.05 3.56 -34.00
N VAL A 96 1.01 2.31 -33.54
CA VAL A 96 0.97 1.93 -32.11
C VAL A 96 2.19 1.06 -31.81
N LEU A 97 2.95 1.38 -30.77
CA LEU A 97 3.97 0.48 -30.23
C LEU A 97 3.26 -0.54 -29.34
N LYS A 98 3.05 -1.74 -29.87
CA LYS A 98 2.43 -2.84 -29.12
C LYS A 98 3.51 -3.70 -28.50
N GLY A 99 3.42 -3.94 -27.20
CA GLY A 99 4.45 -4.70 -26.51
C GLY A 99 4.02 -5.24 -25.17
N GLU A 100 5.00 -5.81 -24.49
CA GLU A 100 4.87 -6.31 -23.13
C GLU A 100 5.74 -5.48 -22.21
N PHE A 101 5.13 -5.00 -21.12
CA PHE A 101 5.83 -4.40 -19.99
C PHE A 101 5.93 -5.43 -18.87
N GLN A 102 7.12 -5.61 -18.31
CA GLN A 102 7.36 -6.56 -17.24
C GLN A 102 7.90 -5.83 -16.01
N GLN A 103 7.24 -6.02 -14.87
CA GLN A 103 7.72 -5.58 -13.56
C GLN A 103 7.11 -6.49 -12.49
N GLY A 104 7.78 -7.59 -12.17
CA GLY A 104 7.24 -8.68 -11.35
C GLY A 104 6.13 -9.51 -12.02
N ARG A 105 5.24 -8.88 -12.79
CA ARG A 105 4.27 -9.49 -13.71
C ARG A 105 4.43 -8.92 -15.12
N THR A 106 3.89 -9.63 -16.10
CA THR A 106 3.81 -9.16 -17.50
C THR A 106 2.46 -8.52 -17.75
N TYR A 107 2.47 -7.35 -18.38
CA TYR A 107 1.31 -6.57 -18.79
C TYR A 107 1.40 -6.29 -20.28
N GLU A 108 0.28 -6.42 -20.98
CA GLU A 108 0.19 -5.84 -22.33
C GLU A 108 0.23 -4.31 -22.21
N LEU A 109 1.07 -3.68 -23.01
CA LEU A 109 1.22 -2.24 -23.05
C LEU A 109 1.28 -1.75 -24.49
N ASN A 110 0.29 -0.92 -24.84
CA ASN A 110 0.20 -0.28 -26.14
C ASN A 110 0.49 1.21 -25.98
N LEU A 111 1.56 1.70 -26.59
CA LEU A 111 1.93 3.11 -26.56
C LEU A 111 1.52 3.78 -27.87
N THR A 112 0.91 4.95 -27.76
CA THR A 112 0.55 5.81 -28.89
C THR A 112 1.35 7.10 -28.81
N LYS A 113 1.80 7.59 -29.97
CA LYS A 113 2.51 8.86 -30.06
C LYS A 113 1.56 10.01 -29.80
N LEU A 114 1.92 10.92 -28.90
CA LEU A 114 1.13 12.11 -28.62
C LEU A 114 1.08 13.01 -29.86
N ASP A 115 -0.13 13.43 -30.24
CA ASP A 115 -0.35 14.38 -31.33
C ASP A 115 -0.11 15.84 -30.89
N GLU A 116 -0.13 16.77 -31.84
CA GLU A 116 0.09 18.19 -31.57
C GLU A 116 -0.92 18.77 -30.56
N GLN A 117 -2.17 18.29 -30.56
CA GLN A 117 -3.19 18.78 -29.63
C GLN A 117 -2.93 18.27 -28.21
N ALA A 118 -2.51 17.01 -28.09
CA ALA A 118 -2.09 16.42 -26.83
C ALA A 118 -0.85 17.12 -26.29
N LEU A 119 0.14 17.45 -27.11
CA LEU A 119 1.32 18.22 -26.68
C LEU A 119 0.95 19.61 -26.13
N VAL A 120 0.00 20.31 -26.76
CA VAL A 120 -0.51 21.59 -26.24
C VAL A 120 -1.23 21.42 -24.90
N ARG A 121 -2.07 20.38 -24.74
CA ARG A 121 -2.71 20.07 -23.45
C ARG A 121 -1.69 19.68 -22.39
N MET A 122 -0.64 18.96 -22.78
CA MET A 122 0.43 18.52 -21.88
C MET A 122 1.15 19.73 -21.30
N GLU A 123 1.58 20.68 -22.15
CA GLU A 123 2.19 21.92 -21.70
C GLU A 123 1.27 22.73 -20.77
N ALA A 124 -0.02 22.80 -21.10
CA ALA A 124 -0.99 23.58 -20.34
C ALA A 124 -1.39 22.95 -18.99
N TYR A 125 -1.72 21.66 -18.97
CA TYR A 125 -2.49 21.05 -17.88
C TYR A 125 -1.88 19.79 -17.27
N GLU A 126 -0.89 19.16 -17.89
CA GLU A 126 -0.20 18.04 -17.24
C GLU A 126 0.56 18.50 -16.00
N GLY A 127 0.51 17.68 -14.94
CA GLY A 127 1.33 17.87 -13.75
C GLY A 127 0.58 17.57 -12.46
N GLN A 128 1.22 17.98 -11.37
CA GLN A 128 0.71 17.80 -10.02
C GLN A 128 -0.02 19.06 -9.57
N TYR A 129 -1.20 18.88 -8.99
CA TYR A 129 -2.01 19.94 -8.42
C TYR A 129 -2.21 19.64 -6.94
N ALA A 130 -1.69 20.53 -6.11
CA ALA A 130 -1.59 20.34 -4.67
C ALA A 130 -2.54 21.28 -3.94
N GLY A 131 -3.17 20.79 -2.88
CA GLY A 131 -4.04 21.60 -2.05
C GLY A 131 -4.38 20.97 -0.71
N ASP A 132 -4.76 21.81 0.23
CA ASP A 132 -5.20 21.42 1.56
C ASP A 132 -6.73 21.33 1.61
N LEU A 133 -7.24 20.12 1.81
CA LEU A 133 -8.65 19.88 2.09
C LEU A 133 -8.94 20.32 3.53
N VAL A 134 -9.66 21.43 3.69
CA VAL A 134 -9.98 21.98 5.01
C VAL A 134 -11.05 21.10 5.68
N LEU A 135 -10.64 20.32 6.68
CA LEU A 135 -11.54 19.46 7.46
C LEU A 135 -12.31 20.29 8.49
N ASN A 136 -11.60 21.19 9.17
CA ASN A 136 -12.14 22.12 10.15
C ASN A 136 -11.21 23.34 10.29
N GLY A 137 -11.54 24.30 11.15
CA GLY A 137 -10.74 25.53 11.34
C GLY A 137 -9.34 25.34 11.94
N ARG A 138 -8.89 24.10 12.18
CA ARG A 138 -7.57 23.77 12.74
C ARG A 138 -6.83 22.65 12.00
N THR A 139 -7.50 21.93 11.09
CA THR A 139 -6.92 20.75 10.42
C THR A 139 -7.25 20.74 8.94
N SER A 140 -6.24 20.45 8.13
CA SER A 140 -6.35 20.13 6.72
C SER A 140 -5.75 18.76 6.40
N LEU A 141 -6.19 18.16 5.30
CA LEU A 141 -5.53 17.01 4.67
C LEU A 141 -4.88 17.46 3.36
N PRO A 142 -3.57 17.21 3.15
CA PRO A 142 -2.95 17.46 1.87
C PRO A 142 -3.48 16.47 0.84
N LEU A 143 -3.88 17.00 -0.31
CA LEU A 143 -4.27 16.22 -1.48
C LEU A 143 -3.40 16.62 -2.68
N VAL A 144 -2.99 15.63 -3.47
CA VAL A 144 -2.23 15.84 -4.70
C VAL A 144 -2.95 15.15 -5.86
N LEU A 145 -3.53 15.94 -6.75
CA LEU A 145 -4.11 15.47 -8.01
C LEU A 145 -3.02 15.41 -9.06
N HIS A 146 -2.79 14.23 -9.65
CA HIS A 146 -1.88 14.04 -10.77
C HIS A 146 -2.71 13.98 -12.05
N ILE A 147 -2.50 14.94 -12.96
CA ILE A 147 -3.14 14.95 -14.28
C ILE A 147 -2.11 14.55 -15.32
N VAL A 148 -2.48 13.62 -16.19
CA VAL A 148 -1.64 13.12 -17.29
C VAL A 148 -2.39 13.20 -18.60
N VAL A 149 -1.69 13.64 -19.64
CA VAL A 149 -2.25 13.75 -20.98
C VAL A 149 -2.00 12.48 -21.79
N VAL A 150 -3.08 12.04 -22.44
CA VAL A 150 -3.11 11.03 -23.52
C VAL A 150 -3.82 11.64 -24.74
N ASN A 151 -3.77 10.99 -25.91
CA ASN A 151 -4.34 11.55 -27.15
C ASN A 151 -5.82 11.90 -27.03
N ASP A 152 -6.61 11.03 -26.40
CA ASP A 152 -8.06 11.19 -26.30
C ASP A 152 -8.54 11.89 -25.01
N GLY A 153 -7.63 12.55 -24.27
CA GLY A 153 -8.01 13.34 -23.10
C GLY A 153 -6.99 13.30 -21.97
N TYR A 154 -7.49 13.06 -20.76
CA TYR A 154 -6.71 13.04 -19.53
C TYR A 154 -6.95 11.75 -18.75
N LEU A 155 -5.92 11.31 -18.04
CA LEU A 155 -6.04 10.37 -16.94
C LEU A 155 -5.57 11.05 -15.67
N ALA A 156 -6.17 10.70 -14.54
CA ALA A 156 -5.76 11.28 -13.28
C ALA A 156 -5.90 10.33 -12.10
N THR A 157 -5.08 10.63 -11.10
CA THR A 157 -5.10 9.99 -9.79
C THR A 157 -5.03 11.05 -8.71
N LEU A 158 -5.57 10.73 -7.54
CA LEU A 158 -5.51 11.58 -6.37
C LEU A 158 -4.73 10.86 -5.26
N ASP A 159 -3.80 11.56 -4.64
CA ASP A 159 -3.10 11.11 -3.45
C ASP A 159 -3.59 11.88 -2.25
N SER A 160 -3.65 11.19 -1.11
CA SER A 160 -3.76 11.74 0.23
C SER A 160 -2.55 11.29 1.05
N PRO A 161 -1.40 11.99 0.92
CA PRO A 161 -0.14 11.54 1.52
C PRO A 161 -0.22 11.37 3.05
N ALA A 162 -0.92 12.28 3.74
CA ALA A 162 -1.12 12.20 5.19
C ALA A 162 -1.95 10.97 5.62
N GLN A 163 -2.74 10.41 4.70
CA GLN A 163 -3.49 9.17 4.91
C GLN A 163 -2.82 7.96 4.25
N GLN A 164 -1.64 8.16 3.64
CA GLN A 164 -0.90 7.16 2.88
C GLN A 164 -1.75 6.44 1.82
N SER A 165 -2.72 7.15 1.25
CA SER A 165 -3.51 6.65 0.13
C SER A 165 -2.98 7.30 -1.13
N PHE A 166 -2.48 6.49 -2.06
CA PHE A 166 -1.87 6.95 -3.31
C PHE A 166 -2.57 6.29 -4.49
N GLY A 167 -2.69 7.00 -5.60
CA GLY A 167 -3.25 6.45 -6.82
C GLY A 167 -4.77 6.30 -6.81
N ILE A 168 -5.52 7.07 -6.00
CA ILE A 168 -6.99 6.99 -5.98
C ILE A 168 -7.52 7.36 -7.37
N PRO A 169 -8.30 6.49 -8.03
CA PRO A 169 -8.80 6.76 -9.38
C PRO A 169 -9.69 8.00 -9.46
N ILE A 170 -9.44 8.79 -10.49
CA ILE A 170 -10.27 9.92 -10.88
C ILE A 170 -10.99 9.63 -12.20
N THR A 171 -12.28 9.93 -12.23
CA THR A 171 -13.16 9.84 -13.41
C THR A 171 -13.76 11.21 -13.72
N GLU A 172 -14.32 11.37 -14.93
CA GLU A 172 -15.00 12.60 -15.36
C GLU A 172 -14.15 13.87 -15.15
N LEU A 173 -12.84 13.77 -15.40
CA LEU A 173 -11.92 14.91 -15.29
C LEU A 173 -12.16 15.91 -16.42
N ASP A 174 -12.49 17.14 -16.05
CA ASP A 174 -12.47 18.30 -16.95
C ASP A 174 -11.49 19.34 -16.39
N VAL A 175 -10.56 19.81 -17.24
CA VAL A 175 -9.56 20.81 -16.86
C VAL A 175 -9.39 21.84 -17.98
N SER A 176 -9.48 23.10 -17.60
CA SER A 176 -9.35 24.25 -18.49
C SER A 176 -8.70 25.44 -17.78
N ALA A 177 -8.49 26.53 -18.52
CA ALA A 177 -8.02 27.79 -17.96
C ALA A 177 -9.04 28.47 -17.03
N GLU A 178 -10.29 28.00 -16.99
CA GLU A 178 -11.37 28.61 -16.21
C GLU A 178 -11.82 27.74 -15.04
N ALA A 179 -11.74 26.41 -15.16
CA ALA A 179 -12.28 25.47 -14.19
C ALA A 179 -11.52 24.14 -14.18
N LEU A 180 -11.67 23.42 -13.06
CA LEU A 180 -11.21 22.04 -12.88
C LEU A 180 -12.30 21.30 -12.11
N SER A 181 -12.75 20.16 -12.64
CA SER A 181 -13.71 19.28 -11.97
C SER A 181 -13.36 17.81 -12.17
N PHE A 182 -13.74 16.98 -11.20
CA PHE A 182 -13.57 15.54 -11.30
C PHE A 182 -14.46 14.77 -10.32
N GLU A 183 -14.59 13.46 -10.53
CA GLU A 183 -15.21 12.51 -9.62
C GLU A 183 -14.21 11.43 -9.16
N SER A 184 -14.46 10.84 -8.00
CA SER A 184 -13.76 9.64 -7.53
C SER A 184 -14.77 8.64 -6.94
N PRO A 185 -15.19 7.63 -7.72
CA PRO A 185 -16.16 6.63 -7.28
C PRO A 185 -15.69 5.83 -6.06
N MET A 186 -14.37 5.56 -5.99
CA MET A 186 -13.76 4.77 -4.92
C MET A 186 -13.97 5.37 -3.53
N ILE A 187 -13.87 6.70 -3.41
CA ILE A 187 -14.05 7.42 -2.14
C ILE A 187 -15.38 8.19 -2.09
N GLN A 188 -16.25 7.96 -3.07
CA GLN A 188 -17.54 8.65 -3.23
C GLN A 188 -17.41 10.18 -3.12
N ALA A 189 -16.43 10.74 -3.84
CA ALA A 189 -16.13 12.16 -3.81
C ALA A 189 -16.27 12.83 -5.16
N SER A 190 -16.54 14.13 -5.16
CA SER A 190 -16.45 14.99 -6.34
C SER A 190 -15.77 16.32 -6.00
N TYR A 191 -15.21 16.95 -7.03
CA TYR A 191 -14.57 18.25 -6.93
C TYR A 191 -15.02 19.15 -8.07
N GLU A 192 -15.30 20.41 -7.75
CA GLU A 192 -15.55 21.46 -8.73
C GLU A 192 -14.88 22.75 -8.28
N SER A 193 -14.36 23.51 -9.22
CA SER A 193 -13.61 24.74 -8.93
C SER A 193 -13.67 25.77 -10.06
N THR A 194 -13.28 27.00 -9.72
CA THR A 194 -13.00 28.06 -10.68
C THR A 194 -11.58 28.57 -10.51
N PHE A 195 -10.89 28.85 -11.61
CA PHE A 195 -9.54 29.39 -11.60
C PHE A 195 -9.56 30.90 -11.31
N ASN A 196 -8.83 31.34 -10.28
CA ASN A 196 -8.79 32.75 -9.86
C ASN A 196 -7.59 33.54 -10.45
N GLY A 197 -6.78 32.91 -11.30
CA GLY A 197 -5.53 33.48 -11.83
C GLY A 197 -4.27 32.93 -11.18
N GLU A 198 -4.36 32.28 -10.02
CA GLU A 198 -3.24 31.63 -9.32
C GLU A 198 -3.49 30.15 -9.04
N LEU A 199 -4.70 29.80 -8.60
CA LEU A 199 -5.08 28.44 -8.23
C LEU A 199 -6.55 28.18 -8.56
N TYR A 200 -6.94 26.91 -8.54
CA TYR A 200 -8.33 26.46 -8.64
C TYR A 200 -8.97 26.54 -7.25
N GLU A 201 -9.85 27.53 -7.04
CA GLU A 201 -10.63 27.65 -5.80
C GLU A 201 -11.84 26.74 -5.89
N GLY A 202 -11.89 25.71 -5.06
CA GLY A 202 -12.83 24.63 -5.25
C GLY A 202 -13.50 24.10 -4.00
N ARG A 203 -14.49 23.25 -4.26
CA ARG A 203 -15.25 22.51 -3.25
C ARG A 203 -15.08 21.03 -3.52
N PHE A 204 -14.63 20.32 -2.49
CA PHE A 204 -14.55 18.88 -2.47
C PHE A 204 -15.74 18.34 -1.68
N LEU A 205 -16.58 17.53 -2.31
CA LEU A 205 -17.77 16.94 -1.72
C LEU A 205 -17.51 15.47 -1.43
N GLN A 206 -17.58 15.08 -0.16
CA GLN A 206 -17.55 13.68 0.27
C GLN A 206 -18.45 13.53 1.50
N GLY A 207 -19.74 13.29 1.27
CA GLY A 207 -20.80 13.43 2.28
C GLY A 207 -21.06 14.88 2.71
N GLN A 208 -20.01 15.64 3.07
CA GLN A 208 -20.03 17.08 3.35
C GLN A 208 -19.12 17.82 2.36
N ALA A 209 -19.56 19.01 1.93
CA ALA A 209 -18.75 19.91 1.13
C ALA A 209 -17.68 20.62 1.98
N ARG A 210 -16.42 20.50 1.59
CA ARG A 210 -15.23 21.11 2.20
C ARG A 210 -14.48 21.95 1.18
N THR A 211 -13.73 22.94 1.65
CA THR A 211 -12.88 23.77 0.78
C THR A 211 -11.63 22.99 0.41
N LEU A 212 -11.29 22.98 -0.88
CA LEU A 212 -10.04 22.47 -1.42
C LEU A 212 -9.58 23.40 -2.54
N ASN A 213 -8.43 24.03 -2.34
CA ASN A 213 -7.84 24.92 -3.32
C ASN A 213 -6.63 24.23 -3.94
N LEU A 214 -6.66 23.97 -5.24
CA LEU A 214 -5.62 23.22 -5.95
C LEU A 214 -4.72 24.16 -6.74
N LYS A 215 -3.41 24.12 -6.48
CA LYS A 215 -2.39 24.87 -7.20
C LYS A 215 -1.52 23.93 -8.01
N LYS A 216 -1.31 24.23 -9.30
CA LYS A 216 -0.35 23.50 -10.14
C LYS A 216 1.07 23.72 -9.60
N LEU A 217 1.76 22.64 -9.29
CA LEU A 217 3.15 22.66 -8.83
C LEU A 217 4.10 22.79 -10.02
N GLN A 218 5.28 23.36 -9.76
CA GLN A 218 6.38 23.26 -10.72
C GLN A 218 6.93 21.82 -10.74
N ARG A 219 7.45 21.40 -11.90
CA ARG A 219 8.02 20.04 -12.04
C ARG A 219 9.18 19.87 -11.05
N GLY A 220 9.09 18.85 -10.20
CA GLY A 220 10.08 18.57 -9.14
C GLY A 220 9.91 19.41 -7.86
N GLU A 221 8.91 20.28 -7.78
CA GLU A 221 8.53 20.96 -6.54
C GLU A 221 7.84 19.96 -5.60
N PRO A 222 8.39 19.66 -4.42
CA PRO A 222 7.70 18.81 -3.46
C PRO A 222 6.52 19.58 -2.87
N HIS A 223 5.35 18.93 -2.76
CA HIS A 223 4.32 19.43 -1.85
C HIS A 223 4.71 19.11 -0.41
N THR A 224 5.39 20.05 0.25
CA THR A 224 5.49 20.05 1.71
C THR A 224 4.29 20.80 2.27
N ALA A 225 3.18 20.12 2.54
CA ALA A 225 2.18 20.72 3.40
C ALA A 225 2.81 20.96 4.78
N GLN A 226 2.67 22.17 5.33
CA GLN A 226 2.84 22.36 6.77
C GLN A 226 1.57 21.84 7.44
N THR A 227 1.47 20.53 7.61
CA THR A 227 0.59 19.97 8.62
C THR A 227 1.37 19.93 9.93
N ASN A 228 0.72 20.33 11.03
CA ASN A 228 1.04 19.67 12.29
C ASN A 228 0.58 18.22 12.09
N GLU A 229 1.42 17.37 11.48
CA GLU A 229 1.13 15.93 11.46
C GLU A 229 0.89 15.52 12.91
N PRO A 230 -0.24 14.84 13.22
CA PRO A 230 -0.48 14.43 14.58
C PRO A 230 0.70 13.57 15.03
N GLU A 231 1.36 14.00 16.11
CA GLU A 231 2.51 13.27 16.64
C GLU A 231 2.02 12.00 17.34
N VAL A 232 2.81 10.93 17.26
CA VAL A 232 2.57 9.71 18.05
C VAL A 232 2.46 10.10 19.53
N GLY A 233 1.37 9.71 20.18
CA GLY A 233 1.10 10.07 21.56
C GLY A 233 0.34 11.37 21.79
N ALA A 234 -0.03 12.13 20.74
CA ALA A 234 -0.74 13.42 20.89
C ALA A 234 -2.05 13.32 21.68
N TYR A 235 -2.81 12.25 21.48
CA TYR A 235 -4.03 11.92 22.25
C TYR A 235 -3.79 10.85 23.33
N GLY A 236 -2.55 10.40 23.48
CA GLY A 236 -2.16 9.25 24.30
C GLY A 236 -1.54 8.12 23.47
N GLY A 237 -0.91 7.19 24.18
CA GLY A 237 -0.17 6.10 23.54
C GLY A 237 0.77 5.42 24.52
N ALA A 238 1.37 4.33 24.08
CA ALA A 238 2.33 3.56 24.84
C ALA A 238 3.34 2.90 23.90
N VAL A 239 4.63 2.97 24.27
CA VAL A 239 5.74 2.40 23.53
C VAL A 239 6.58 1.54 24.47
N ALA A 240 6.99 0.37 24.00
CA ALA A 240 8.00 -0.45 24.66
C ALA A 240 9.15 -0.70 23.70
N VAL A 241 10.38 -0.42 24.13
CA VAL A 241 11.60 -0.85 23.44
C VAL A 241 12.26 -1.93 24.29
N LEU A 242 12.53 -3.08 23.70
CA LEU A 242 13.15 -4.22 24.38
C LEU A 242 14.58 -4.36 23.87
N ASN A 243 15.56 -4.26 24.77
CA ASN A 243 16.98 -4.46 24.49
C ASN A 243 17.46 -5.67 25.30
N GLY A 244 17.48 -6.86 24.68
CA GLY A 244 17.71 -8.11 25.40
C GLY A 244 16.67 -8.34 26.51
N SER A 245 17.11 -8.39 27.78
CA SER A 245 16.21 -8.59 28.93
C SER A 245 15.60 -7.29 29.49
N GLU A 246 16.11 -6.13 29.09
CA GLU A 246 15.62 -4.83 29.55
C GLU A 246 14.42 -4.39 28.70
N VAL A 247 13.48 -3.66 29.32
CA VAL A 247 12.34 -3.06 28.63
C VAL A 247 12.18 -1.63 29.10
N ASP A 248 12.25 -0.71 28.14
CA ASP A 248 11.98 0.70 28.36
C ASP A 248 10.54 0.99 27.95
N TYR A 249 9.72 1.35 28.93
CA TYR A 249 8.32 1.72 28.75
C TYR A 249 8.17 3.24 28.70
N GLU A 250 7.48 3.75 27.68
CA GLU A 250 7.11 5.14 27.51
C GLU A 250 5.60 5.23 27.37
N TYR A 251 4.94 6.05 28.20
CA TYR A 251 3.50 6.30 28.12
C TYR A 251 3.27 7.78 27.85
N PHE A 252 2.36 8.06 26.93
CA PHE A 252 2.03 9.42 26.50
C PHE A 252 0.74 9.91 27.16
N ALA A 253 0.64 11.23 27.35
CA ALA A 253 -0.48 11.88 28.01
C ALA A 253 -0.80 11.25 29.39
N ASN A 254 -2.05 10.84 29.62
CA ASN A 254 -2.51 10.22 30.87
C ASN A 254 -2.60 8.69 30.78
N HIS A 255 -1.93 8.06 29.82
CA HIS A 255 -1.98 6.61 29.62
C HIS A 255 -1.01 5.88 30.56
N SER A 256 -1.27 4.60 30.81
CA SER A 256 -0.49 3.78 31.74
C SER A 256 -0.41 2.32 31.30
N SER A 257 0.23 1.48 32.11
CA SER A 257 0.31 0.04 31.90
C SER A 257 -1.04 -0.68 31.88
N GLU A 258 -2.09 -0.06 32.42
CA GLU A 258 -3.45 -0.61 32.45
C GLU A 258 -4.29 -0.18 31.23
N THR A 259 -3.82 0.82 30.47
CA THR A 259 -4.55 1.33 29.31
C THR A 259 -4.57 0.29 28.19
N GLN A 260 -5.78 0.01 27.69
CA GLN A 260 -6.00 -0.90 26.58
C GLN A 260 -6.15 -0.15 25.25
N TYR A 261 -5.77 -0.82 24.17
CA TYR A 261 -5.79 -0.30 22.81
C TYR A 261 -6.31 -1.38 21.86
N GLU A 262 -7.04 -0.98 20.83
CA GLU A 262 -7.25 -1.85 19.68
C GLU A 262 -5.91 -2.02 18.95
N ILE A 263 -5.44 -3.27 18.80
CA ILE A 263 -4.18 -3.53 18.10
C ILE A 263 -4.39 -3.72 16.59
N GLY A 264 -5.64 -3.65 16.12
CA GLY A 264 -6.02 -3.81 14.72
C GLY A 264 -5.37 -5.05 14.11
N SER A 265 -4.84 -4.91 12.90
CA SER A 265 -4.26 -6.01 12.13
C SER A 265 -3.08 -6.74 12.78
N VAL A 266 -2.48 -6.26 13.88
CA VAL A 266 -1.53 -7.09 14.65
C VAL A 266 -2.21 -8.37 15.16
N THR A 267 -3.54 -8.39 15.30
CA THR A 267 -4.36 -9.59 15.55
C THR A 267 -4.00 -10.76 14.61
N LYS A 268 -3.68 -10.47 13.34
CA LYS A 268 -3.34 -11.47 12.33
C LYS A 268 -2.16 -12.34 12.72
N THR A 269 -1.17 -11.74 13.39
CA THR A 269 0.02 -12.46 13.90
C THR A 269 -0.36 -13.55 14.91
N MET A 270 -1.43 -13.33 15.69
CA MET A 270 -1.94 -14.27 16.68
C MET A 270 -2.84 -15.34 16.05
N VAL A 271 -3.61 -15.00 15.02
CA VAL A 271 -4.34 -15.99 14.20
C VAL A 271 -3.36 -16.93 13.51
N SER A 272 -2.30 -16.38 12.91
CA SER A 272 -1.24 -17.17 12.28
C SER A 272 -0.43 -17.99 13.28
N TYR A 273 -0.29 -17.54 14.53
CA TYR A 273 0.28 -18.36 15.61
C TYR A 273 -0.56 -19.61 15.88
N ILE A 274 -1.89 -19.50 15.89
CA ILE A 274 -2.80 -20.67 16.02
C ILE A 274 -2.65 -21.60 14.80
N LEU A 275 -2.57 -21.06 13.58
CA LEU A 275 -2.32 -21.87 12.39
C LEU A 275 -0.98 -22.64 12.50
N ALA A 276 0.08 -21.97 12.95
CA ALA A 276 1.38 -22.60 13.17
C ALA A 276 1.30 -23.71 14.24
N GLN A 277 0.52 -23.53 15.31
CA GLN A 277 0.24 -24.58 16.29
C GLN A 277 -0.49 -25.78 15.67
N ALA A 278 -1.53 -25.51 14.87
CA ALA A 278 -2.32 -26.55 14.21
C ALA A 278 -1.47 -27.37 13.21
N LEU A 279 -0.58 -26.71 12.46
CA LEU A 279 0.39 -27.36 11.57
C LEU A 279 1.38 -28.24 12.33
N VAL A 280 1.91 -27.76 13.46
CA VAL A 280 2.84 -28.53 14.31
C VAL A 280 2.15 -29.72 14.96
N ALA A 281 0.88 -29.57 15.34
CA ALA A 281 0.06 -30.63 15.92
C ALA A 281 -0.54 -31.59 14.88
N GLU A 282 -0.23 -31.40 13.59
CA GLU A 282 -0.76 -32.19 12.46
C GLU A 282 -2.31 -32.21 12.41
N GLN A 283 -2.95 -31.16 12.95
CA GLN A 283 -4.41 -30.98 12.85
C GLN A 283 -4.84 -30.47 11.47
N VAL A 284 -3.93 -29.78 10.80
CA VAL A 284 -4.03 -29.32 9.41
C VAL A 284 -2.69 -29.55 8.71
N THR A 285 -2.72 -29.54 7.38
CA THR A 285 -1.51 -29.59 6.54
C THR A 285 -1.40 -28.32 5.71
N GLU A 286 -0.27 -28.16 5.02
CA GLU A 286 -0.05 -27.07 4.07
C GLU A 286 -1.07 -27.09 2.91
N GLN A 287 -1.72 -28.24 2.68
CA GLN A 287 -2.71 -28.44 1.62
C GLN A 287 -4.15 -28.39 2.14
N THR A 288 -4.38 -28.14 3.43
CA THR A 288 -5.74 -28.02 3.97
C THR A 288 -6.43 -26.82 3.35
N LYS A 289 -7.53 -27.09 2.63
CA LYS A 289 -8.30 -26.10 1.87
C LYS A 289 -9.54 -25.65 2.62
N ILE A 290 -9.97 -24.41 2.36
CA ILE A 290 -11.21 -23.90 2.97
C ILE A 290 -12.44 -24.74 2.62
N THR A 291 -12.48 -25.39 1.46
CA THR A 291 -13.60 -26.25 1.04
C THR A 291 -13.72 -27.53 1.86
N GLU A 292 -12.68 -27.93 2.59
CA GLU A 292 -12.77 -29.04 3.56
C GLU A 292 -13.58 -28.65 4.79
N ILE A 293 -13.61 -27.35 5.13
CA ILE A 293 -14.39 -26.77 6.23
C ILE A 293 -15.75 -26.26 5.75
N TRP A 294 -15.79 -25.57 4.61
CA TRP A 294 -17.01 -25.10 3.94
C TRP A 294 -17.14 -25.72 2.54
N PRO A 295 -17.74 -26.92 2.40
CA PRO A 295 -17.90 -27.59 1.11
C PRO A 295 -18.64 -26.79 0.02
N GLY A 296 -19.38 -25.75 0.40
CA GLY A 296 -20.07 -24.86 -0.54
C GLY A 296 -19.26 -23.67 -1.03
N ALA A 297 -18.06 -23.43 -0.52
CA ALA A 297 -17.25 -22.28 -0.94
C ALA A 297 -16.93 -22.34 -2.44
N MET A 298 -17.08 -21.20 -3.13
CA MET A 298 -16.88 -21.09 -4.58
C MET A 298 -15.41 -21.27 -4.98
N SER A 299 -14.49 -20.84 -4.11
CA SER A 299 -13.05 -20.99 -4.28
C SER A 299 -12.45 -21.84 -3.17
N SER A 300 -11.22 -22.33 -3.40
CA SER A 300 -10.59 -23.33 -2.54
C SER A 300 -9.11 -23.03 -2.21
N PRO A 301 -8.78 -21.80 -1.73
CA PRO A 301 -7.44 -21.52 -1.21
C PRO A 301 -7.13 -22.40 0.01
N THR A 302 -5.84 -22.62 0.25
CA THR A 302 -5.35 -23.25 1.46
C THR A 302 -5.37 -22.28 2.64
N LEU A 303 -5.31 -22.81 3.86
CA LEU A 303 -5.17 -21.97 5.06
C LEU A 303 -3.86 -21.16 5.05
N ILE A 304 -2.82 -21.65 4.38
CA ILE A 304 -1.56 -20.93 4.20
C ILE A 304 -1.76 -19.75 3.25
N ASP A 305 -2.46 -19.94 2.12
CA ASP A 305 -2.73 -18.85 1.18
C ASP A 305 -3.48 -17.69 1.84
N LEU A 306 -4.40 -17.99 2.77
CA LEU A 306 -5.07 -16.97 3.58
C LEU A 306 -4.10 -16.23 4.51
N ALA A 307 -3.23 -16.96 5.20
CA ALA A 307 -2.25 -16.42 6.16
C ALA A 307 -1.09 -15.67 5.50
N THR A 308 -0.87 -15.87 4.20
CA THR A 308 0.15 -15.14 3.41
C THR A 308 -0.45 -14.05 2.54
N HIS A 309 -1.78 -13.92 2.46
CA HIS A 309 -2.45 -13.00 1.54
C HIS A 309 -2.31 -13.35 0.04
N PHE A 310 -2.13 -14.63 -0.29
CA PHE A 310 -2.06 -15.15 -1.67
C PHE A 310 -3.28 -15.99 -2.06
N SER A 311 -4.38 -15.86 -1.32
CA SER A 311 -5.60 -16.65 -1.54
C SER A 311 -6.42 -16.25 -2.76
N GLY A 312 -6.11 -15.11 -3.37
CA GLY A 312 -6.94 -14.48 -4.40
C GLY A 312 -8.27 -13.92 -3.89
N LEU A 313 -8.56 -14.03 -2.58
CA LEU A 313 -9.75 -13.40 -2.01
C LEU A 313 -9.58 -11.88 -1.95
N PRO A 314 -10.63 -11.10 -2.26
CA PRO A 314 -10.55 -9.65 -2.23
C PRO A 314 -10.24 -9.14 -0.81
N ARG A 315 -9.76 -7.90 -0.72
CA ARG A 315 -9.46 -7.24 0.58
C ARG A 315 -10.57 -7.40 1.62
N LEU A 316 -11.82 -7.19 1.21
CA LEU A 316 -13.04 -7.26 2.02
C LEU A 316 -14.10 -8.07 1.28
N PRO A 317 -15.05 -8.70 1.97
CA PRO A 317 -16.26 -9.20 1.32
C PRO A 317 -17.00 -8.04 0.63
N HIS A 318 -17.51 -8.27 -0.58
CA HIS A 318 -18.16 -7.22 -1.37
C HIS A 318 -19.41 -6.63 -0.70
N ASP A 319 -20.08 -7.42 0.14
CA ASP A 319 -21.31 -7.06 0.84
C ASP A 319 -21.07 -6.35 2.18
N LEU A 320 -19.85 -6.39 2.74
CA LEU A 320 -19.53 -5.84 4.06
C LEU A 320 -19.95 -4.38 4.22
N LEU A 321 -19.66 -3.52 3.26
CA LEU A 321 -19.94 -2.08 3.40
C LEU A 321 -21.39 -1.70 3.06
N SER A 322 -22.16 -2.60 2.46
CA SER A 322 -23.49 -2.29 1.95
C SER A 322 -24.52 -1.96 3.04
N THR A 323 -24.37 -2.58 4.23
CA THR A 323 -25.25 -2.43 5.39
C THR A 323 -24.50 -1.98 6.64
N ALA A 324 -23.22 -1.62 6.49
CA ALA A 324 -22.34 -1.23 7.58
C ALA A 324 -22.76 0.09 8.26
N ASP A 325 -22.60 0.13 9.58
CA ASP A 325 -22.38 1.40 10.26
C ASP A 325 -20.98 1.89 9.91
N ILE A 326 -20.89 3.07 9.31
CA ILE A 326 -19.61 3.68 8.91
C ILE A 326 -18.62 3.85 10.08
N ASN A 327 -19.13 3.97 11.32
CA ASN A 327 -18.31 4.13 12.50
C ASN A 327 -17.89 2.78 13.12
N ASN A 328 -18.52 1.67 12.73
CA ASN A 328 -18.22 0.33 13.21
C ASN A 328 -18.51 -0.73 12.12
N PRO A 329 -17.70 -0.76 11.04
CA PRO A 329 -18.08 -1.42 9.80
C PRO A 329 -18.09 -2.94 9.88
N TYR A 330 -17.44 -3.55 10.88
CA TYR A 330 -17.34 -5.00 11.01
C TYR A 330 -18.37 -5.62 11.96
N GLN A 331 -19.11 -4.82 12.74
CA GLN A 331 -19.92 -5.34 13.85
C GLN A 331 -21.10 -6.23 13.44
N HIS A 332 -21.59 -6.03 12.22
CA HIS A 332 -22.80 -6.68 11.72
C HIS A 332 -22.51 -7.95 10.91
N TYR A 333 -21.22 -8.18 10.58
CA TYR A 333 -20.83 -9.20 9.61
C TYR A 333 -20.70 -10.56 10.26
N ASP A 334 -21.84 -11.24 10.39
CA ASP A 334 -21.97 -12.50 11.10
C ASP A 334 -21.51 -13.72 10.26
N ALA A 335 -21.61 -14.91 10.86
CA ALA A 335 -21.20 -16.16 10.22
C ALA A 335 -22.07 -16.56 9.02
N GLU A 336 -23.33 -16.12 8.95
CA GLU A 336 -24.21 -16.38 7.82
C GLU A 336 -23.78 -15.54 6.62
N MET A 337 -23.48 -14.25 6.84
CA MET A 337 -22.91 -13.36 5.82
C MET A 337 -21.57 -13.89 5.32
N LEU A 338 -20.66 -14.31 6.22
CA LEU A 338 -19.38 -14.91 5.83
C LEU A 338 -19.57 -16.17 4.95
N ALA A 339 -20.51 -17.05 5.32
CA ALA A 339 -20.79 -18.27 4.58
C ALA A 339 -21.46 -18.00 3.22
N GLU A 340 -22.27 -16.95 3.09
CA GLU A 340 -22.80 -16.50 1.79
C GLU A 340 -21.66 -15.91 0.94
N ALA A 341 -20.84 -15.01 1.48
CA ALA A 341 -19.74 -14.42 0.73
C ALA A 341 -18.73 -15.47 0.23
N LEU A 342 -18.44 -16.51 1.02
CA LEU A 342 -17.63 -17.64 0.57
C LEU A 342 -18.28 -18.44 -0.57
N ARG A 343 -19.63 -18.51 -0.61
CA ARG A 343 -20.38 -19.18 -1.69
C ARG A 343 -20.44 -18.37 -2.98
N THR A 344 -20.23 -17.06 -2.93
CA THR A 344 -20.41 -16.17 -4.09
C THR A 344 -19.13 -15.51 -4.57
N THR A 345 -18.04 -15.56 -3.79
CA THR A 345 -16.77 -14.91 -4.15
C THR A 345 -15.87 -15.88 -4.90
N GLU A 346 -15.55 -15.52 -6.14
CA GLU A 346 -14.51 -16.16 -6.92
C GLU A 346 -13.15 -15.56 -6.54
N ALA A 347 -12.17 -16.39 -6.21
CA ALA A 347 -10.81 -15.96 -5.95
C ALA A 347 -10.12 -15.59 -7.27
N GLY A 348 -9.42 -14.47 -7.26
CA GLY A 348 -8.53 -14.08 -8.34
C GLY A 348 -7.24 -14.91 -8.37
N GLU A 349 -6.27 -14.45 -9.16
CA GLU A 349 -4.95 -15.08 -9.22
C GLU A 349 -4.27 -15.14 -7.84
N PRO A 350 -3.44 -16.17 -7.57
CA PRO A 350 -2.76 -16.35 -6.29
C PRO A 350 -1.56 -15.40 -6.18
N VAL A 351 -1.87 -14.13 -6.03
CA VAL A 351 -0.90 -13.05 -5.92
C VAL A 351 -1.16 -12.26 -4.65
N TYR A 352 -0.14 -11.55 -4.16
CA TYR A 352 -0.29 -10.78 -2.93
C TYR A 352 -1.44 -9.75 -3.03
N GLU A 353 -2.48 -9.97 -2.23
CA GLU A 353 -3.55 -9.03 -1.96
C GLU A 353 -3.91 -9.08 -0.47
N TYR A 354 -3.57 -8.01 0.25
CA TYR A 354 -3.87 -7.91 1.67
C TYR A 354 -5.37 -8.05 1.92
N SER A 355 -5.77 -9.15 2.57
CA SER A 355 -7.17 -9.52 2.75
C SER A 355 -7.57 -9.69 4.21
N ASN A 356 -8.46 -8.80 4.67
CA ASN A 356 -9.17 -8.94 5.94
C ASN A 356 -10.25 -10.03 5.83
N PHE A 357 -10.87 -10.17 4.66
CA PHE A 357 -11.78 -11.29 4.41
C PHE A 357 -11.06 -12.62 4.62
N GLY A 358 -9.90 -12.80 4.00
CA GLY A 358 -9.11 -14.02 4.14
C GLY A 358 -8.72 -14.34 5.58
N TYR A 359 -8.39 -13.32 6.38
CA TYR A 359 -8.07 -13.52 7.80
C TYR A 359 -9.29 -13.78 8.69
N GLY A 360 -10.46 -13.24 8.36
CA GLY A 360 -11.72 -13.63 8.99
C GLY A 360 -12.03 -15.11 8.70
N VAL A 361 -11.94 -15.52 7.44
CA VAL A 361 -12.11 -16.92 7.01
C VAL A 361 -11.10 -17.84 7.72
N LEU A 362 -9.83 -17.45 7.80
CA LEU A 362 -8.80 -18.24 8.48
C LEU A 362 -9.12 -18.45 9.97
N ALA A 363 -9.54 -17.38 10.66
CA ALA A 363 -9.88 -17.46 12.08
C ALA A 363 -11.10 -18.37 12.32
N GLU A 364 -12.16 -18.23 11.52
CA GLU A 364 -13.34 -19.09 11.60
C GLU A 364 -13.02 -20.54 11.20
N ALA A 365 -12.12 -20.77 10.24
CA ALA A 365 -11.69 -22.11 9.85
C ALA A 365 -10.99 -22.82 11.02
N LEU A 366 -10.03 -22.13 11.67
CA LEU A 366 -9.31 -22.65 12.84
C LEU A 366 -10.24 -22.88 14.02
N ALA A 367 -11.21 -21.98 14.24
CA ALA A 367 -12.26 -22.12 15.24
C ALA A 367 -13.12 -23.38 14.99
N ALA A 368 -13.54 -23.62 13.75
CA ALA A 368 -14.29 -24.79 13.36
C ALA A 368 -13.50 -26.09 13.56
N ILE A 369 -12.21 -26.12 13.15
CA ILE A 369 -11.31 -27.26 13.34
C ILE A 369 -11.10 -27.58 14.82
N ALA A 370 -10.95 -26.54 15.66
CA ALA A 370 -10.78 -26.69 17.10
C ALA A 370 -12.10 -26.96 17.84
N ILE A 371 -13.26 -26.84 17.17
CA ILE A 371 -14.61 -26.95 17.72
C ILE A 371 -14.81 -25.98 18.90
N LYS A 372 -14.39 -24.74 18.72
CA LYS A 372 -14.46 -23.67 19.74
C LYS A 372 -14.76 -22.33 19.08
N PRO A 373 -15.50 -21.42 19.74
CA PRO A 373 -15.60 -20.03 19.28
C PRO A 373 -14.21 -19.39 19.16
N PHE A 374 -14.00 -18.55 18.14
CA PHE A 374 -12.69 -17.93 17.87
C PHE A 374 -12.10 -17.21 19.09
N ALA A 375 -12.91 -16.43 19.81
CA ALA A 375 -12.46 -15.73 21.02
C ALA A 375 -11.94 -16.69 22.11
N THR A 376 -12.60 -17.84 22.30
CA THR A 376 -12.16 -18.88 23.22
C THR A 376 -10.86 -19.53 22.75
N LEU A 377 -10.79 -19.86 21.45
CA LEU A 377 -9.60 -20.47 20.85
C LEU A 377 -8.37 -19.55 21.01
N LEU A 378 -8.51 -18.26 20.71
CA LEU A 378 -7.44 -17.28 20.85
C LEU A 378 -6.99 -17.11 22.29
N ASN A 379 -7.94 -17.04 23.22
CA ASN A 379 -7.64 -16.94 24.64
C ASN A 379 -6.86 -18.16 25.16
N GLU A 380 -7.28 -19.39 24.83
CA GLU A 380 -6.61 -20.61 25.29
C GLU A 380 -5.28 -20.88 24.59
N SER A 381 -5.13 -20.44 23.34
CA SER A 381 -3.94 -20.71 22.52
C SER A 381 -2.84 -19.66 22.70
N VAL A 382 -3.22 -18.40 22.95
CA VAL A 382 -2.30 -17.26 22.99
C VAL A 382 -2.35 -16.55 24.34
N PHE A 383 -3.51 -16.03 24.76
CA PHE A 383 -3.54 -15.12 25.91
C PHE A 383 -3.20 -15.81 27.23
N GLN A 384 -3.83 -16.95 27.54
CA GLN A 384 -3.56 -17.68 28.79
C GLN A 384 -2.13 -18.23 28.86
N PRO A 385 -1.59 -18.92 27.82
CA PRO A 385 -0.23 -19.45 27.88
C PRO A 385 0.86 -18.37 27.99
N LEU A 386 0.59 -17.17 27.47
CA LEU A 386 1.52 -16.04 27.49
C LEU A 386 1.22 -15.04 28.61
N ASP A 387 0.30 -15.35 29.51
CA ASP A 387 -0.10 -14.52 30.65
C ASP A 387 -0.60 -13.11 30.24
N MET A 388 -1.28 -13.00 29.09
CA MET A 388 -1.85 -11.74 28.57
C MET A 388 -3.25 -11.49 29.14
N GLN A 389 -3.34 -11.28 30.46
CA GLN A 389 -4.61 -11.25 31.19
C GLN A 389 -5.50 -10.03 30.87
N ASN A 390 -4.96 -8.99 30.25
CA ASN A 390 -5.67 -7.77 29.89
C ASN A 390 -5.92 -7.67 28.39
N SER A 391 -5.94 -8.81 27.70
CA SER A 391 -6.20 -8.92 26.27
C SER A 391 -7.47 -9.71 25.99
N TYR A 392 -8.25 -9.27 25.00
CA TYR A 392 -9.51 -9.93 24.62
C TYR A 392 -9.86 -9.68 23.15
N VAL A 393 -10.84 -10.42 22.63
CA VAL A 393 -11.42 -10.20 21.28
C VAL A 393 -12.67 -9.35 21.42
N ALA A 394 -12.69 -8.17 20.79
CA ALA A 394 -13.79 -7.21 20.84
C ALA A 394 -14.97 -7.65 19.95
N LEU A 395 -15.79 -8.56 20.45
CA LEU A 395 -17.00 -9.03 19.77
C LEU A 395 -18.20 -8.12 20.02
N HIS A 396 -19.06 -7.94 19.01
CA HIS A 396 -20.28 -7.16 19.14
C HIS A 396 -21.18 -7.74 20.24
N GLY A 397 -21.78 -6.85 21.06
CA GLY A 397 -22.64 -7.25 22.18
C GLY A 397 -21.91 -7.86 23.38
N GLN A 398 -20.58 -7.97 23.36
CA GLN A 398 -19.77 -8.42 24.49
C GLN A 398 -19.07 -7.24 25.15
N SER A 399 -19.13 -7.17 26.49
CA SER A 399 -18.41 -6.14 27.24
C SER A 399 -16.96 -6.54 27.42
N GLY A 400 -16.04 -5.69 26.95
CA GLY A 400 -14.62 -5.79 27.25
C GLY A 400 -14.29 -5.38 28.69
N VAL A 401 -13.00 -5.30 28.98
CA VAL A 401 -12.53 -4.71 30.25
C VAL A 401 -12.64 -3.18 30.11
N ASN A 402 -13.08 -2.49 31.18
CA ASN A 402 -13.43 -1.06 31.15
C ASN A 402 -12.22 -0.09 31.05
N ALA A 403 -11.10 -0.48 30.44
CA ALA A 403 -9.86 0.30 30.37
C ALA A 403 -9.40 0.65 28.94
N LEU A 404 -10.24 0.41 27.93
CA LEU A 404 -9.99 0.85 26.55
C LEU A 404 -9.91 2.38 26.47
N ALA A 405 -8.82 2.89 25.91
CA ALA A 405 -8.67 4.33 25.68
C ALA A 405 -9.75 4.85 24.72
N GLN A 406 -10.07 6.14 24.80
CA GLN A 406 -10.88 6.77 23.75
C GLN A 406 -10.04 6.84 22.47
N GLY A 407 -10.50 6.17 21.41
CA GLY A 407 -9.87 6.21 20.09
C GLY A 407 -10.15 7.53 19.38
N HIS A 408 -9.21 7.95 18.53
CA HIS A 408 -9.31 9.15 17.72
C HIS A 408 -9.00 8.83 16.26
N SER A 409 -9.79 9.34 15.33
CA SER A 409 -9.35 9.48 13.95
C SER A 409 -8.23 10.53 13.88
N VAL A 410 -7.82 10.93 12.69
CA VAL A 410 -6.88 12.06 12.53
C VAL A 410 -7.38 13.32 13.25
N THR A 411 -8.70 13.53 13.32
CA THR A 411 -9.28 14.78 13.83
C THR A 411 -10.21 14.64 15.03
N ASP A 412 -10.91 13.52 15.16
CA ASP A 412 -12.07 13.43 16.03
C ASP A 412 -12.02 12.19 16.91
N ALA A 413 -12.63 12.26 18.09
CA ALA A 413 -12.91 11.06 18.87
C ALA A 413 -13.89 10.17 18.10
N VAL A 414 -13.60 8.88 18.01
CA VAL A 414 -14.41 7.89 17.28
C VAL A 414 -14.69 6.67 18.16
N PRO A 415 -15.82 5.98 17.96
CA PRO A 415 -16.12 4.78 18.74
C PRO A 415 -15.11 3.67 18.43
N ALA A 416 -14.95 2.79 19.43
CA ALA A 416 -14.24 1.54 19.29
C ALA A 416 -14.94 0.62 18.26
N TRP A 417 -14.15 -0.16 17.53
CA TRP A 417 -14.67 -1.19 16.65
C TRP A 417 -14.98 -2.47 17.42
N THR A 418 -16.09 -3.10 17.04
CA THR A 418 -16.43 -4.46 17.46
C THR A 418 -16.66 -5.30 16.22
N PHE A 419 -16.41 -6.59 16.33
CA PHE A 419 -16.44 -7.52 15.20
C PHE A 419 -17.41 -8.66 15.47
N ASP A 420 -17.73 -9.41 14.42
CA ASP A 420 -18.29 -10.76 14.53
C ASP A 420 -17.42 -11.75 13.74
N ALA A 421 -17.88 -12.31 12.62
CA ALA A 421 -17.17 -13.38 11.89
C ALA A 421 -15.85 -12.94 11.22
N LEU A 422 -15.58 -11.63 11.13
CA LEU A 422 -14.31 -11.08 10.66
C LEU A 422 -13.34 -10.72 11.79
N ALA A 423 -13.60 -11.16 13.03
CA ALA A 423 -12.79 -10.80 14.19
C ALA A 423 -11.29 -11.13 14.07
N GLY A 424 -10.96 -12.21 13.35
CA GLY A 424 -9.57 -12.59 13.04
C GLY A 424 -8.77 -11.54 12.26
N ALA A 425 -9.44 -10.59 11.61
CA ALA A 425 -8.78 -9.53 10.85
C ALA A 425 -8.18 -8.43 11.75
N GLY A 426 -8.75 -8.17 12.93
CA GLY A 426 -8.33 -7.00 13.70
C GLY A 426 -8.98 -6.74 15.06
N ALA A 427 -9.70 -7.71 15.64
CA ALA A 427 -10.55 -7.45 16.80
C ALA A 427 -9.84 -7.52 18.17
N VAL A 428 -8.53 -7.76 18.22
CA VAL A 428 -7.85 -7.86 19.52
C VAL A 428 -7.67 -6.48 20.16
N VAL A 429 -8.02 -6.42 21.43
CA VAL A 429 -7.70 -5.32 22.34
C VAL A 429 -6.66 -5.84 23.32
N ALA A 430 -5.60 -5.07 23.56
CA ALA A 430 -4.50 -5.45 24.44
C ALA A 430 -3.90 -4.25 25.17
N THR A 431 -3.13 -4.54 26.22
CA THR A 431 -2.27 -3.55 26.91
C THR A 431 -0.84 -3.63 26.41
N LEU A 432 -0.04 -2.58 26.64
CA LEU A 432 1.39 -2.61 26.31
C LEU A 432 2.14 -3.75 27.02
N PRO A 433 1.96 -4.00 28.34
CA PRO A 433 2.61 -5.14 29.00
C PRO A 433 2.27 -6.50 28.38
N ASP A 434 1.01 -6.73 27.97
CA ASP A 434 0.61 -7.99 27.32
C ASP A 434 1.29 -8.15 25.95
N MET A 435 1.35 -7.08 25.16
CA MET A 435 2.04 -7.12 23.87
C MET A 435 3.56 -7.32 24.02
N VAL A 436 4.18 -6.82 25.09
CA VAL A 436 5.58 -7.13 25.44
C VAL A 436 5.75 -8.62 25.73
N LYS A 437 4.81 -9.26 26.46
CA LYS A 437 4.84 -10.71 26.70
C LYS A 437 4.73 -11.49 25.39
N TYR A 438 3.82 -11.08 24.49
CA TYR A 438 3.65 -11.69 23.17
C TYR A 438 4.94 -11.62 22.34
N VAL A 439 5.54 -10.44 22.19
CA VAL A 439 6.77 -10.27 21.40
C VAL A 439 7.95 -11.03 22.00
N ARG A 440 8.11 -11.01 23.32
CA ARG A 440 9.15 -11.82 24.01
C ARG A 440 8.98 -13.31 23.75
N ALA A 441 7.75 -13.80 23.77
CA ALA A 441 7.47 -15.20 23.48
C ALA A 441 7.88 -15.56 22.04
N MET A 442 7.62 -14.68 21.07
CA MET A 442 8.04 -14.90 19.68
C MET A 442 9.56 -14.90 19.54
N GLN A 443 10.26 -13.91 20.12
CA GLN A 443 11.71 -13.84 20.13
C GLN A 443 12.33 -15.09 20.77
N ALA A 444 11.84 -15.51 21.94
CA ALA A 444 12.33 -16.69 22.63
C ALA A 444 12.07 -17.99 21.84
N ALA A 445 10.88 -18.13 21.26
CA ALA A 445 10.52 -19.30 20.45
C ALA A 445 11.37 -19.40 19.17
N TRP A 446 11.71 -18.26 18.55
CA TRP A 446 12.60 -18.19 17.40
C TRP A 446 14.06 -18.46 17.77
N ALA A 447 14.57 -17.86 18.85
CA ALA A 447 15.92 -18.12 19.34
C ALA A 447 16.12 -19.61 19.70
N ALA A 448 15.09 -20.24 20.28
CA ALA A 448 15.07 -21.67 20.56
C ALA A 448 14.78 -22.54 19.32
N GLN A 449 14.50 -21.93 18.16
CA GLN A 449 14.21 -22.63 16.90
C GLN A 449 13.10 -23.68 17.06
N THR A 450 12.08 -23.34 17.86
CA THR A 450 10.93 -24.23 18.11
C THR A 450 10.21 -24.56 16.80
N PRO A 451 9.58 -25.76 16.68
CA PRO A 451 8.80 -26.10 15.49
C PRO A 451 7.73 -25.06 15.15
N LEU A 452 7.09 -24.50 16.18
CA LEU A 452 6.12 -23.42 16.03
C LEU A 452 6.74 -22.17 15.41
N ALA A 453 7.83 -21.65 15.97
CA ALA A 453 8.45 -20.43 15.47
C ALA A 453 8.98 -20.62 14.04
N LYS A 454 9.48 -21.81 13.69
CA LYS A 454 9.87 -22.14 12.33
C LYS A 454 8.69 -22.08 11.37
N ARG A 455 7.53 -22.62 11.74
CA ARG A 455 6.32 -22.50 10.90
C ARG A 455 5.83 -21.06 10.79
N LEU A 456 5.88 -20.31 11.88
CA LEU A 456 5.33 -18.96 11.95
C LEU A 456 6.17 -17.90 11.20
N LEU A 457 7.49 -17.94 11.34
CA LEU A 457 8.38 -16.85 10.95
C LEU A 457 9.28 -17.16 9.75
N THR A 458 9.27 -18.39 9.23
CA THR A 458 9.99 -18.69 7.99
C THR A 458 9.24 -18.06 6.81
N PRO A 459 9.91 -17.25 5.97
CA PRO A 459 9.34 -16.74 4.74
C PRO A 459 8.77 -17.83 3.84
N ILE A 460 7.60 -17.57 3.26
CA ILE A 460 6.91 -18.45 2.31
C ILE A 460 6.88 -17.78 0.94
N GLU A 461 6.51 -16.49 0.89
CA GLU A 461 6.35 -15.73 -0.35
C GLU A 461 7.25 -14.50 -0.39
N SER A 462 7.64 -14.07 -1.58
CA SER A 462 8.35 -12.81 -1.81
C SER A 462 7.36 -11.68 -2.06
N LEU A 463 7.54 -10.54 -1.38
CA LEU A 463 6.76 -9.32 -1.62
C LEU A 463 7.54 -8.31 -2.51
N GLY A 464 8.69 -8.72 -3.03
CA GLY A 464 9.60 -7.85 -3.77
C GLY A 464 10.59 -7.09 -2.87
N GLY A 465 11.69 -6.63 -3.49
CA GLY A 465 12.79 -5.99 -2.76
C GLY A 465 13.35 -6.87 -1.65
N ASN A 466 13.51 -6.30 -0.46
CA ASN A 466 14.01 -6.99 0.73
C ASN A 466 12.89 -7.45 1.68
N THR A 467 11.66 -7.59 1.17
CA THR A 467 10.48 -7.88 1.97
C THR A 467 9.89 -9.23 1.59
N GLN A 468 9.61 -10.05 2.59
CA GLN A 468 9.04 -11.39 2.43
C GLN A 468 7.86 -11.58 3.38
N GLN A 469 6.96 -12.48 3.01
CA GLN A 469 5.79 -12.83 3.78
C GLN A 469 5.97 -14.20 4.44
N ALA A 470 5.87 -14.24 5.76
CA ALA A 470 5.69 -15.45 6.54
C ALA A 470 4.21 -15.60 6.96
N LEU A 471 3.87 -16.48 7.90
CA LEU A 471 2.48 -16.60 8.37
C LEU A 471 2.13 -15.40 9.25
N GLY A 472 1.39 -14.42 8.69
CA GLY A 472 0.97 -13.21 9.40
C GLY A 472 2.08 -12.29 9.89
N TRP A 473 3.32 -12.51 9.45
CA TRP A 473 4.47 -11.67 9.74
C TRP A 473 5.15 -11.27 8.44
N ILE A 474 5.57 -10.01 8.36
CA ILE A 474 6.43 -9.52 7.29
C ILE A 474 7.87 -9.63 7.77
N ILE A 475 8.73 -10.26 6.99
CA ILE A 475 10.17 -10.34 7.24
C ILE A 475 10.87 -9.35 6.30
N ALA A 476 11.53 -8.36 6.89
CA ALA A 476 12.26 -7.33 6.14
C ALA A 476 13.71 -7.22 6.64
N THR A 477 14.56 -6.51 5.90
CA THR A 477 15.91 -6.14 6.36
C THR A 477 16.03 -4.64 6.56
N ASP A 478 16.71 -4.24 7.61
CA ASP A 478 17.05 -2.84 7.84
C ASP A 478 18.16 -2.35 6.86
N PRO A 479 18.53 -1.06 6.89
CA PRO A 479 19.61 -0.54 6.03
C PRO A 479 20.98 -1.19 6.24
N GLU A 480 21.21 -1.85 7.38
CA GLU A 480 22.44 -2.60 7.68
C GLU A 480 22.36 -4.07 7.26
N GLY A 481 21.22 -4.52 6.72
CA GLY A 481 20.97 -5.88 6.29
C GLY A 481 20.53 -6.84 7.40
N LYS A 482 20.19 -6.37 8.59
CA LYS A 482 19.70 -7.22 9.69
C LYS A 482 18.21 -7.52 9.50
N SER A 483 17.85 -8.79 9.55
CA SER A 483 16.46 -9.23 9.38
C SER A 483 15.61 -9.01 10.63
N TYR A 484 14.43 -8.44 10.45
CA TYR A 484 13.42 -8.28 11.49
C TYR A 484 12.05 -8.73 11.01
N ALA A 485 11.27 -9.30 11.93
CA ALA A 485 9.86 -9.59 11.72
C ALA A 485 9.03 -8.41 12.20
N TRP A 486 7.99 -8.03 11.46
CA TRP A 486 7.10 -6.95 11.84
C TRP A 486 5.67 -7.12 11.32
N HIS A 487 4.74 -6.42 11.97
CA HIS A 487 3.38 -6.22 11.48
C HIS A 487 2.82 -4.94 12.12
N ASN A 488 1.95 -4.22 11.41
CA ASN A 488 1.25 -3.05 11.94
C ASN A 488 -0.25 -3.26 12.03
N GLY A 489 -0.97 -2.34 12.65
CA GLY A 489 -2.41 -2.40 12.78
C GLY A 489 -3.02 -1.02 12.81
N GLN A 490 -4.25 -0.93 12.33
CA GLN A 490 -5.05 0.28 12.39
C GLN A 490 -6.54 -0.08 12.46
N THR A 491 -7.27 0.69 13.25
CA THR A 491 -8.74 0.72 13.29
C THR A 491 -9.21 2.16 13.09
N ALA A 492 -10.50 2.47 13.32
CA ALA A 492 -10.96 3.87 13.20
C ALA A 492 -10.24 4.82 14.16
N GLY A 493 -9.89 4.36 15.36
CA GLY A 493 -9.42 5.20 16.46
C GLY A 493 -8.00 4.92 16.93
N PHE A 494 -7.33 3.90 16.39
CA PHE A 494 -6.08 3.40 16.94
C PHE A 494 -5.11 3.00 15.83
N SER A 495 -3.82 3.04 16.15
CA SER A 495 -2.78 2.42 15.35
C SER A 495 -1.77 1.69 16.23
N SER A 496 -1.13 0.68 15.67
CA SER A 496 -0.21 -0.19 16.38
C SER A 496 0.92 -0.66 15.47
N PHE A 497 2.05 -1.00 16.08
CA PHE A 497 3.19 -1.58 15.39
C PHE A 497 3.91 -2.54 16.32
N VAL A 498 4.28 -3.71 15.81
CA VAL A 498 5.16 -4.65 16.51
C VAL A 498 6.29 -5.06 15.58
N ALA A 499 7.52 -5.05 16.09
CA ALA A 499 8.65 -5.63 15.37
C ALA A 499 9.72 -6.16 16.32
N PHE A 500 10.49 -7.13 15.84
CA PHE A 500 11.66 -7.65 16.54
C PHE A 500 12.70 -8.17 15.56
N TYR A 501 13.98 -7.96 15.86
CA TYR A 501 15.05 -8.57 15.10
C TYR A 501 15.08 -10.08 15.34
N LEU A 502 15.34 -10.83 14.27
CA LEU A 502 15.43 -12.30 14.30
C LEU A 502 16.67 -12.81 15.04
N ASP A 503 17.67 -11.96 15.29
CA ASP A 503 18.81 -12.28 16.16
C ASP A 503 18.51 -12.06 17.66
N GLY A 504 17.33 -11.54 18.00
CA GLY A 504 16.89 -11.27 19.36
C GLY A 504 17.50 -10.02 20.00
N SER A 505 18.26 -9.21 19.24
CA SER A 505 18.93 -8.02 19.75
C SER A 505 17.96 -6.97 20.30
N LYS A 506 16.88 -6.69 19.54
CA LYS A 506 15.95 -5.61 19.86
C LYS A 506 14.53 -5.88 19.37
N ALA A 507 13.56 -5.29 20.05
CA ALA A 507 12.17 -5.27 19.64
C ALA A 507 11.48 -3.96 20.02
N VAL A 508 10.38 -3.64 19.32
CA VAL A 508 9.54 -2.47 19.58
C VAL A 508 8.07 -2.86 19.54
N VAL A 509 7.30 -2.29 20.47
CA VAL A 509 5.84 -2.30 20.47
C VAL A 509 5.37 -0.85 20.56
N VAL A 510 4.50 -0.43 19.65
CA VAL A 510 3.84 0.88 19.68
C VAL A 510 2.34 0.66 19.67
N LEU A 511 1.63 1.29 20.61
CA LEU A 511 0.17 1.33 20.70
C LEU A 511 -0.25 2.80 20.81
N ASN A 512 -1.09 3.28 19.90
CA ASN A 512 -1.47 4.68 19.81
C ASN A 512 -3.00 4.78 19.73
N ASN A 513 -3.64 5.67 20.52
CA ASN A 513 -5.09 5.89 20.47
C ASN A 513 -5.47 6.97 19.44
N GLN A 514 -4.75 6.99 18.33
CA GLN A 514 -5.07 7.79 17.17
C GLN A 514 -4.74 7.02 15.90
N ALA A 515 -5.65 7.01 14.92
CA ALA A 515 -5.49 6.33 13.64
C ALA A 515 -4.59 7.13 12.67
N ILE A 516 -3.31 7.20 13.02
CA ILE A 516 -2.22 7.76 12.21
C ILE A 516 -1.16 6.69 11.94
N ASN A 517 -0.34 6.86 10.89
CA ASN A 517 0.78 5.95 10.67
C ASN A 517 1.81 6.08 11.82
N VAL A 518 2.24 4.94 12.36
CA VAL A 518 3.25 4.86 13.44
C VAL A 518 4.51 4.09 13.01
N ASN A 519 4.59 3.64 11.76
CA ASN A 519 5.64 2.77 11.27
C ASN A 519 7.01 3.46 11.35
N ASP A 520 7.14 4.67 10.80
CA ASP A 520 8.43 5.39 10.80
C ASP A 520 8.91 5.70 12.21
N PHE A 521 7.99 6.10 13.09
CA PHE A 521 8.28 6.30 14.51
C PHE A 521 8.79 5.00 15.15
N ALA A 522 8.11 3.87 14.92
CA ALA A 522 8.48 2.58 15.47
C ALA A 522 9.81 2.06 14.92
N LEU A 523 10.03 2.17 13.60
CA LEU A 523 11.26 1.74 12.93
C LEU A 523 12.45 2.59 13.37
N ARG A 524 12.29 3.89 13.61
CA ARG A 524 13.37 4.71 14.21
C ARG A 524 13.73 4.24 15.62
N LYS A 525 12.77 3.80 16.43
CA LYS A 525 13.03 3.22 17.76
C LYS A 525 13.68 1.83 17.67
N LEU A 526 13.38 1.06 16.60
CA LEU A 526 13.99 -0.25 16.36
C LEU A 526 15.44 -0.13 15.86
N PHE A 527 15.69 0.72 14.85
CA PHE A 527 16.97 0.80 14.13
C PHE A 527 18.02 1.63 14.87
N ASN A 528 17.61 2.67 15.59
CA ASN A 528 18.53 3.54 16.31
C ASN A 528 18.67 3.10 17.76
N ASP A 529 19.89 3.14 18.29
CA ASP A 529 20.19 2.92 19.71
C ASP A 529 19.74 4.08 20.61
#